data_AF-A0A954T3Y1-F1
#
_entry.id   AF-A0A954T3Y1-F1
#
_cell.length_a   1.000
_cell.length_b   1.000
_cell.length_c   1.000
_cell.angle_alpha   90.00
_cell.angle_beta   90.00
_cell.angle_gamma   90.00
#
_symmetry.space_group_name_H-M   'P 1'
#
loop_
_entity.id
_entity.type
_entity.pdbx_description
1 polymer ?
#
loop_
_entity_poly.entity_id
_entity_poly.type
_entity_poly.pdbx_seq_one_letter_code
_entity_poly.pdbx_strand_id
1 'polypeptide(L)' 'MKLAKIRFADGTVRVAVVDTDANEARVLDLMQIENCHTLADVLHSPDPAGLANFLIDPNVAPLDFSSVTFAAPINRQEVW' A
#
# COMPACT_ATOMS: atom_id res chain seq x y z
N MET A 1 7.63 5.19 -8.11
CA MET A 1 6.90 4.60 -6.96
C MET A 1 5.60 3.99 -7.45
N LYS A 2 5.30 2.73 -7.10
CA LYS A 2 4.03 2.07 -7.40
C LYS A 2 3.34 1.72 -6.08
N LEU A 3 2.03 1.99 -5.98
CA LEU A 3 1.21 1.65 -4.82
C LEU A 3 0.23 0.55 -5.21
N ALA A 4 -0.02 -0.37 -4.29
CA ALA A 4 -0.98 -1.44 -4.48
C ALA A 4 -1.79 -1.70 -3.21
N LYS A 5 -2.96 -2.32 -3.41
CA LYS A 5 -3.66 -3.01 -2.32
C LYS A 5 -3.28 -4.47 -2.36
N ILE A 6 -2.91 -5.02 -1.22
CA ILE A 6 -2.59 -6.43 -1.05
C ILE A 6 -3.66 -7.06 -0.18
N ARG A 7 -4.22 -8.16 -0.67
CA ARG A 7 -5.12 -9.02 0.10
C ARG A 7 -4.31 -10.19 0.66
N PHE A 8 -4.36 -10.36 1.98
CA PHE A 8 -3.75 -11.46 2.71
C PHE A 8 -4.70 -12.67 2.78
N ALA A 9 -4.14 -13.83 3.17
CA ALA A 9 -4.88 -15.10 3.27
C ALA A 9 -6.02 -15.05 4.29
N ASP A 10 -5.89 -14.22 5.33
CA ASP A 10 -6.93 -13.94 6.33
C ASP A 10 -8.08 -13.07 5.79
N GLY A 11 -7.98 -12.58 4.55
CA GLY A 11 -8.95 -11.69 3.92
C GLY A 11 -8.71 -10.20 4.18
N THR A 12 -7.75 -9.85 5.02
CA THR A 12 -7.39 -8.45 5.31
C THR A 12 -6.78 -7.80 4.07
N VAL A 13 -7.14 -6.54 3.82
CA VAL A 13 -6.56 -5.73 2.74
C VAL A 13 -5.70 -4.64 3.36
N ARG A 14 -4.44 -4.54 2.93
CA ARG A 14 -3.56 -3.43 3.32
C ARG A 14 -2.97 -2.75 2.09
N VAL A 15 -2.51 -1.52 2.28
CA VAL A 15 -1.81 -0.77 1.23
C VAL A 15 -0.33 -1.09 1.30
N ALA A 16 0.34 -1.15 0.15
CA ALA A 16 1.77 -1.39 0.07
C ALA A 16 2.43 -0.56 -1.03
N VAL A 17 3.70 -0.24 -0.81
CA VAL A 17 4.61 0.21 -1.87
C VAL A 17 5.17 -1.02 -2.57
N VAL A 18 5.18 -0.98 -3.90
CA VAL A 18 5.68 -2.05 -4.76
C VAL A 18 7.02 -1.62 -5.34
N ASP A 19 8.05 -2.39 -5.04
CA ASP A 19 9.37 -2.30 -5.65
C ASP A 19 9.47 -3.38 -6.74
N THR A 20 9.44 -2.95 -8.00
CA THR A 20 9.53 -3.89 -9.13
C THR A 20 10.94 -4.33 -9.46
N ASP A 21 11.96 -3.62 -8.99
CA ASP A 21 13.35 -3.99 -9.22
C ASP A 21 13.79 -5.06 -8.21
N ALA A 22 13.32 -4.95 -6.96
CA ALA A 22 13.53 -5.96 -5.91
C ALA A 22 12.49 -7.09 -5.91
N ASN A 23 11.40 -7.00 -6.67
CA ASN A 23 10.26 -7.94 -6.66
C ASN A 23 9.60 -8.09 -5.28
N GLU A 24 9.54 -6.99 -4.52
CA GLU A 24 9.08 -6.96 -3.14
C GLU A 24 7.98 -5.92 -2.93
N ALA A 25 7.07 -6.22 -2.02
CA ALA A 25 6.05 -5.28 -1.56
C ALA A 25 6.25 -4.98 -0.06
N ARG A 26 6.18 -3.69 0.29
CA ARG A 26 6.32 -3.23 1.67
C ARG A 26 5.01 -2.62 2.15
N VAL A 27 4.48 -3.20 3.22
CA VAL A 27 3.18 -2.81 3.78
C VAL A 27 3.28 -1.42 4.40
N LEU A 28 2.24 -0.61 4.19
CA LEU A 28 2.08 0.66 4.86
C LEU A 28 1.27 0.50 6.14
N ASP A 29 1.76 1.05 7.24
CA ASP A 29 0.99 1.24 8.46
C ASP A 29 0.26 2.59 8.39
N LEU A 30 -1.00 2.56 7.97
CA LEU A 30 -1.82 3.77 7.91
C LEU A 30 -2.26 4.25 9.31
N MET A 31 -2.15 3.42 10.36
CA MET A 31 -2.57 3.80 11.71
C MET A 31 -1.53 4.66 12.43
N GLN A 32 -0.31 4.78 11.90
CA GLN A 32 0.76 5.53 12.54
C GLN A 32 0.53 7.06 12.53
N ILE A 33 -0.40 7.56 11.72
CA ILE A 33 -0.80 8.97 11.69
C ILE A 33 -2.32 9.12 11.76
N GLU A 34 -2.76 10.17 12.45
CA GLU A 34 -4.18 10.38 12.77
C GLU A 34 -5.05 10.76 11.56
N ASN A 35 -4.44 11.22 10.46
CA ASN A 35 -5.16 11.80 9.31
C ASN A 35 -4.99 11.00 7.99
N CYS A 36 -4.57 9.74 8.04
CA CYS A 36 -4.41 8.93 6.83
C CYS A 36 -4.89 7.51 7.09
N HIS A 37 -6.05 7.11 6.56
CA HIS A 37 -6.61 5.78 6.82
C HIS A 37 -6.82 4.97 5.55
N THR A 38 -6.70 5.59 4.38
CA THR A 38 -6.95 4.98 3.10
C THR A 38 -5.84 5.30 2.09
N LEU A 39 -5.75 4.51 1.03
CA LEU A 39 -4.88 4.83 -0.10
C LEU A 39 -5.23 6.20 -0.72
N ALA A 40 -6.49 6.60 -0.72
CA ALA A 40 -6.91 7.89 -1.25
C ALA A 40 -6.30 9.04 -0.43
N ASP A 41 -6.20 8.90 0.88
CA ASP A 41 -5.59 9.92 1.75
C ASP A 41 -4.10 10.09 1.44
N VAL A 42 -3.38 8.99 1.19
CA VAL A 42 -1.98 9.04 0.74
C VAL A 42 -1.88 9.79 -0.59
N LEU A 43 -2.75 9.47 -1.55
CA LEU A 43 -2.76 10.09 -2.89
C LEU A 43 -3.14 11.57 -2.88
N HIS A 44 -3.97 12.02 -1.93
CA HIS A 44 -4.37 13.42 -1.78
C HIS A 44 -3.40 14.25 -0.96
N SER A 45 -2.37 13.65 -0.36
CA SER A 45 -1.38 14.40 0.42
C SER A 45 -0.52 15.32 -0.46
N PRO A 46 0.09 16.37 0.12
CA PRO A 46 0.96 17.29 -0.63
C PRO A 46 2.21 16.61 -1.21
N ASP A 47 2.71 15.56 -0.55
CA ASP A 47 3.81 14.71 -1.02
C ASP A 47 3.45 13.22 -0.83
N PRO A 48 2.71 12.62 -1.78
CA PRO A 48 2.29 11.23 -1.69
C PRO A 48 3.46 10.25 -1.65
N ALA A 49 4.58 10.61 -2.30
CA ALA A 49 5.75 9.76 -2.35
C ALA A 49 6.51 9.76 -1.03
N GLY A 50 6.77 10.94 -0.46
CA GLY A 50 7.36 11.07 0.86
C GLY A 50 6.51 10.42 1.93
N LEU A 51 5.19 10.66 1.90
CA LEU A 51 4.25 10.07 2.85
C LEU A 51 4.21 8.54 2.74
N ALA A 52 4.10 7.96 1.54
CA ALA A 52 4.09 6.51 1.39
C ALA A 52 5.38 5.85 1.89
N ASN A 53 6.55 6.48 1.68
CA ASN A 53 7.82 5.95 2.21
C ASN A 53 7.91 6.07 3.73
N PHE A 54 7.42 7.18 4.30
CA PHE A 54 7.32 7.35 5.76
C PHE A 54 6.40 6.30 6.37
N LEU A 55 5.32 5.94 5.67
CA LEU A 55 4.31 5.02 6.18
C LEU A 55 4.72 3.55 6.14
N ILE A 56 5.90 3.20 5.61
CA ILE A 56 6.36 1.80 5.53
C ILE A 56 6.46 1.23 6.95
N ASP A 57 5.75 0.14 7.21
CA ASP A 57 5.77 -0.54 8.51
C ASP A 57 7.12 -1.26 8.71
N PRO A 58 7.96 -0.83 9.67
CA PRO A 58 9.27 -1.45 9.91
C PRO A 58 9.14 -2.83 10.58
N ASN A 59 7.98 -3.18 11.13
CA ASN A 59 7.76 -4.46 11.82
C ASN A 59 7.32 -5.57 10.86
N VAL A 60 7.01 -5.24 9.60
CA VAL A 60 6.59 -6.19 8.57
C VAL A 60 7.73 -6.38 7.58
N ALA A 61 8.22 -7.61 7.50
CA ALA A 61 9.22 -7.97 6.50
C ALA A 61 8.67 -7.74 5.07
N PRO A 62 9.54 -7.36 4.11
CA PRO A 62 9.14 -7.27 2.71
C PRO A 62 8.48 -8.58 2.23
N LEU A 63 7.40 -8.43 1.48
CA LEU A 63 6.60 -9.54 0.97
C LEU A 63 6.98 -9.82 -0.47
N ASP A 64 7.33 -11.07 -0.78
CA ASP A 64 7.53 -11.51 -2.15
C ASP A 64 6.19 -11.53 -2.91
N PHE A 65 6.20 -11.18 -4.19
CA PHE A 65 4.98 -11.12 -5.00
C PHE A 65 4.21 -12.44 -5.09
N SER A 66 4.90 -13.59 -5.00
CA SER A 66 4.25 -14.91 -4.98
C SER A 66 3.43 -15.19 -3.71
N SER A 67 3.71 -14.45 -2.63
CA SER A 67 3.06 -14.61 -1.33
C SER A 67 1.81 -13.75 -1.15
N VAL A 68 1.52 -12.86 -2.11
CA VAL A 68 0.47 -11.83 -1.99
C VAL A 68 -0.47 -11.82 -3.19
N THR A 69 -1.75 -11.57 -2.93
CA THR A 69 -2.73 -11.30 -3.99
C THR A 69 -2.90 -9.80 -4.15
N PHE A 70 -2.52 -9.27 -5.31
CA PHE A 70 -2.78 -7.86 -5.63
C PHE A 70 -4.27 -7.64 -5.93
N ALA A 71 -4.86 -6.69 -5.21
CA ALA A 71 -6.22 -6.22 -5.43
C ALA A 71 -6.22 -4.91 -6.24
N ALA A 72 -7.35 -4.60 -6.88
CA ALA A 72 -7.51 -3.35 -7.61
C ALA A 72 -7.17 -2.15 -6.69
N PRO A 73 -6.30 -1.22 -7.12
CA PRO A 73 -5.80 -0.15 -6.26
C PRO A 73 -6.94 0.78 -5.81
N ILE A 74 -7.96 0.99 -6.63
CA ILE A 74 -9.15 1.78 -6.30
C ILE A 74 -10.38 0.87 -6.29
N ASN A 75 -11.16 0.91 -5.21
CA ASN A 75 -12.44 0.21 -5.16
C ASN A 75 -13.50 1.10 -5.80
N ARG A 76 -14.31 0.56 -6.72
CA ARG A 76 -15.37 1.28 -7.47
C ARG A 76 -14.84 2.44 -8.33
N GLN A 77 -13.85 2.18 -9.17
CA GLN A 77 -13.47 3.13 -10.21
C GLN A 77 -14.60 3.20 -11.26
N GLU A 78 -15.22 4.38 -11.41
CA GLU A 78 -15.99 4.68 -12.62
C GLU A 78 -14.98 4.89 -13.74
N VAL A 79 -14.95 3.96 -14.71
CA VAL A 79 -14.16 4.09 -15.94
C VAL A 79 -15.09 4.72 -16.98
N TRP A 80 -14.80 5.96 -17.35
CA TRP A 80 -15.52 6.70 -18.39
C TRP A 80 -14.81 6.56 -19.73
#